data_AF-A0AAD6SGI0-F1
#
_entry.id   AF-A0AAD6SGI0-F1
#
_cell.length_a   1.000
_cell.length_b   1.000
_cell.length_c   1.000
_cell.angle_alpha   90.00
_cell.angle_beta   90.00
_cell.angle_gamma   90.00
#
_symmetry.space_group_name_H-M   'P 1'
#
loop_
_entity.id
_entity.type
_entity.pdbx_description
1 polymer ?
#
loop_
_entity_poly.entity_id
_entity_poly.type
_entity_poly.pdbx_seq_one_letter_code
_entity_poly.pdbx_strand_id
1 'polypeptide(L)'
;LLAGGGGDLWTKAVDLWWVYEKRANFVGAAKGKGTKVRPKEVSGWISRARSGGPSPAIIDVFSFASRWWTWWEEINPAWRARMGNVAKRLAKEGEGDWDSVASTGPNGLLNILICLRWWYDALCGDEGGMAEWKEALEDVEWALERIW
;
A
#
# COMPACT_ATOMS: atom_id res chain seq x y z
N LEU A 1 4.67 0.60 17.54
CA LEU A 1 4.56 1.88 16.82
C LEU A 1 5.88 2.12 16.10
N LEU A 2 5.85 2.59 14.85
CA LEU A 2 7.07 2.90 14.09
C LEU A 2 7.80 4.09 14.74
N ALA A 3 9.13 4.12 14.72
CA ALA A 3 9.92 5.19 15.35
C ALA A 3 10.11 6.40 14.42
N GLY A 4 10.25 7.60 15.01
CA GLY A 4 10.54 8.86 14.29
C GLY A 4 9.35 9.42 13.50
N GLY A 5 9.60 10.39 12.60
CA GLY A 5 8.56 11.02 11.77
C GLY A 5 7.78 10.08 10.84
N GLY A 6 8.25 8.83 10.66
CA GLY A 6 7.47 7.77 10.00
C GLY A 6 6.34 7.20 10.85
N GLY A 7 6.40 7.35 12.19
CA GLY A 7 5.37 6.92 13.13
C GLY A 7 4.09 7.75 13.03
N ASP A 8 4.21 9.07 12.92
CA ASP A 8 3.07 9.97 12.80
C ASP A 8 2.37 9.80 11.45
N LEU A 9 3.15 9.73 10.38
CA LEU A 9 2.63 9.48 9.03
C LEU A 9 1.91 8.12 8.95
N TRP A 10 2.48 7.08 9.56
CA TRP A 10 1.85 5.77 9.61
C TRP A 10 0.53 5.80 10.38
N THR A 11 0.51 6.47 11.53
CA THR A 11 -0.70 6.63 12.34
C THR A 11 -1.78 7.34 11.53
N LYS A 12 -1.43 8.45 10.87
CA LYS A 12 -2.36 9.16 9.97
C LYS A 12 -2.92 8.27 8.86
N ALA A 13 -2.06 7.52 8.16
CA ALA A 13 -2.50 6.63 7.08
C ALA A 13 -3.44 5.51 7.58
N VAL A 14 -3.15 4.92 8.75
CA VAL A 14 -4.01 3.91 9.38
C VAL A 14 -5.35 4.51 9.82
N ASP A 15 -5.35 5.72 10.39
CA ASP A 15 -6.57 6.41 10.80
C ASP A 15 -7.47 6.75 9.60
N LEU A 16 -6.88 7.25 8.51
CA LEU A 16 -7.60 7.50 7.26
C LEU A 16 -8.20 6.19 6.71
N TRP A 17 -7.43 5.11 6.64
CA TRP A 17 -7.93 3.79 6.22
C TRP A 17 -9.07 3.29 7.11
N TRP A 18 -8.97 3.47 8.43
CA TRP A 18 -10.03 3.06 9.36
C TRP A 18 -11.32 3.85 9.11
N VAL A 19 -11.23 5.16 8.90
CA VAL A 19 -12.39 6.00 8.55
C VAL A 19 -13.02 5.56 7.23
N TYR A 20 -12.20 5.25 6.22
CA TYR A 20 -12.67 4.72 4.93
C TYR A 20 -13.48 3.43 5.10
N GLU A 21 -12.93 2.42 5.77
CA GLU A 21 -13.60 1.14 6.01
C GLU A 21 -14.88 1.31 6.83
N LYS A 22 -14.84 2.17 7.84
CA LYS A 22 -16.00 2.46 8.69
C LYS A 22 -17.15 3.07 7.88
N ARG A 23 -16.88 3.98 6.95
CA ARG A 23 -17.90 4.57 6.06
C ARG A 23 -18.55 3.53 5.14
N ALA A 24 -17.79 2.51 4.75
CA ALA A 24 -18.29 1.40 3.96
C ALA A 24 -18.95 0.28 4.79
N ASN A 25 -19.16 0.48 6.10
CA ASN A 25 -19.64 -0.53 7.04
C ASN A 25 -18.84 -1.83 6.99
N PHE A 26 -17.55 -1.76 6.64
CA PHE A 26 -16.66 -2.91 6.47
C PHE A 26 -17.17 -3.95 5.45
N VAL A 27 -18.08 -3.54 4.54
CA VAL A 27 -18.57 -4.38 3.44
C VAL A 27 -17.55 -4.29 2.32
N GLY A 28 -16.92 -5.41 1.98
CA GLY A 28 -15.81 -5.45 1.03
C GLY A 28 -16.15 -6.06 -0.32
N ALA A 29 -15.31 -5.76 -1.31
CA ALA A 29 -15.39 -6.40 -2.61
C ALA A 29 -15.03 -7.90 -2.53
N ALA A 30 -15.79 -8.72 -3.26
CA ALA A 30 -15.56 -10.18 -3.31
C ALA A 30 -14.19 -10.55 -3.90
N LYS A 31 -13.58 -9.69 -4.72
CA LYS A 31 -12.29 -9.94 -5.40
C LYS A 31 -11.21 -8.93 -4.94
N GLY A 32 -9.98 -9.42 -4.78
CA GLY A 32 -8.80 -8.59 -4.51
C GLY A 32 -8.22 -7.94 -5.74
N LYS A 33 -7.44 -6.86 -5.53
CA LYS A 33 -6.86 -6.04 -6.61
C LYS A 33 -5.44 -6.46 -7.00
N GLY A 34 -5.10 -6.31 -8.28
CA GLY A 34 -3.73 -6.53 -8.79
C GLY A 34 -3.19 -7.94 -8.52
N THR A 35 -4.04 -8.97 -8.58
CA THR A 35 -3.71 -10.33 -8.10
C THR A 35 -2.50 -10.97 -8.76
N LYS A 36 -2.14 -10.54 -9.99
CA LYS A 36 -1.00 -11.05 -10.75
C LYS A 36 0.34 -10.40 -10.38
N VAL A 37 0.32 -9.13 -9.96
CA VAL A 37 1.54 -8.33 -9.72
C VAL A 37 1.81 -8.11 -8.23
N ARG A 38 0.84 -8.40 -7.37
CA ARG A 38 0.97 -8.30 -5.91
C ARG A 38 2.14 -9.17 -5.39
N PRO A 39 2.93 -8.68 -4.41
CA PRO A 39 3.96 -9.49 -3.75
C PRO A 39 3.44 -10.83 -3.24
N LYS A 40 4.18 -11.91 -3.52
CA LYS A 40 3.83 -13.30 -3.18
C LYS A 40 3.59 -13.48 -1.67
N GLU A 41 4.30 -12.70 -0.86
CA GLU A 41 4.21 -12.66 0.59
C GLU A 41 2.78 -12.29 1.04
N VAL A 42 2.18 -11.29 0.38
CA VAL A 42 0.80 -10.87 0.63
C VAL A 42 -0.19 -11.95 0.16
N SER A 43 0.05 -12.54 -1.01
CA SER A 43 -0.79 -13.64 -1.51
C SER A 43 -0.80 -14.84 -0.56
N GLY A 44 0.36 -15.21 0.00
CA GLY A 44 0.47 -16.26 1.00
C GLY A 44 -0.21 -15.91 2.33
N TRP A 45 -0.14 -14.65 2.76
CA TRP A 45 -0.85 -14.20 3.96
C TRP A 45 -2.38 -14.23 3.78
N ILE A 46 -2.87 -13.79 2.63
CA ILE A 46 -4.30 -13.83 2.28
C ILE A 46 -4.80 -15.28 2.23
N SER A 47 -4.04 -16.20 1.62
CA SER A 47 -4.44 -17.62 1.53
C SER A 47 -4.51 -18.32 2.90
N ARG A 48 -3.77 -17.82 3.90
CA ARG A 48 -3.85 -18.27 5.31
C ARG A 48 -4.86 -17.47 6.13
N ALA A 49 -5.92 -16.98 5.48
CA ALA A 49 -6.97 -16.17 6.11
C ALA A 49 -6.43 -14.98 6.91
N ARG A 50 -5.29 -14.40 6.50
CA ARG A 50 -4.66 -13.24 7.14
C ARG A 50 -4.31 -13.50 8.61
N SER A 51 -3.96 -14.73 8.95
CA SER A 51 -3.54 -15.14 10.31
C SER A 51 -2.44 -14.23 10.86
N GLY A 52 -2.54 -13.84 12.13
CA GLY A 52 -1.58 -12.95 12.84
C GLY A 52 -0.23 -13.60 13.20
N GLY A 53 0.29 -14.46 12.32
CA GLY A 53 1.62 -15.06 12.47
C GLY A 53 2.75 -14.04 12.25
N PRO A 54 4.01 -14.48 12.37
CA PRO A 54 5.16 -13.60 12.16
C PRO A 54 5.16 -12.97 10.76
N SER A 55 5.69 -11.75 10.66
CA SER A 55 5.95 -11.11 9.37
C SER A 55 6.79 -12.03 8.47
N PRO A 56 6.56 -12.05 7.15
CA PRO A 56 7.37 -12.83 6.23
C PRO A 56 8.82 -12.33 6.25
N ALA A 57 9.77 -13.25 6.15
CA ALA A 57 11.17 -12.89 5.96
C ALA A 57 11.38 -12.29 4.56
N ILE A 58 11.70 -11.00 4.50
CA ILE A 58 12.05 -10.31 3.26
C ILE A 58 13.57 -10.33 3.13
N ILE A 59 14.07 -11.17 2.23
CA ILE A 59 15.52 -11.38 2.01
C ILE A 59 16.09 -10.29 1.09
N ASP A 60 15.32 -9.90 0.07
CA ASP A 60 15.69 -8.88 -0.91
C ASP A 60 14.70 -7.72 -0.82
N VAL A 61 15.07 -6.70 -0.05
CA VAL A 61 14.24 -5.52 0.22
C VAL A 61 14.06 -4.67 -1.03
N PHE A 62 15.08 -4.58 -1.89
CA PHE A 62 15.02 -3.81 -3.12
C PHE A 62 14.01 -4.41 -4.11
N SER A 63 14.10 -5.72 -4.35
CA SER A 63 13.10 -6.43 -5.17
C SER A 63 11.71 -6.43 -4.53
N PHE A 64 11.61 -6.35 -3.20
CA PHE A 64 10.33 -6.21 -2.52
C PHE A 64 9.71 -4.82 -2.73
N ALA A 65 10.50 -3.76 -2.56
CA ALA A 65 10.13 -2.37 -2.84
C ALA A 65 9.64 -2.19 -4.28
N SER A 66 10.41 -2.70 -5.26
CA SER A 66 10.05 -2.64 -6.68
C SER A 66 8.70 -3.33 -6.96
N ARG A 67 8.48 -4.54 -6.42
CA ARG A 67 7.19 -5.24 -6.56
C ARG A 67 6.04 -4.51 -5.89
N TRP A 68 6.28 -3.84 -4.76
CA TRP A 68 5.28 -3.03 -4.09
C TRP A 68 4.85 -1.86 -4.99
N TRP A 69 5.81 -1.14 -5.57
CA TRP A 69 5.51 -0.02 -6.48
C TRP A 69 4.78 -0.46 -7.74
N THR A 70 5.24 -1.54 -8.40
CA THR A 70 4.52 -2.10 -9.55
C THR A 70 3.08 -2.48 -9.20
N TRP A 71 2.86 -3.06 -8.02
CA TRP A 71 1.51 -3.39 -7.59
C TRP A 71 0.67 -2.15 -7.27
N TRP A 72 1.25 -1.15 -6.61
CA TRP A 72 0.58 0.10 -6.29
C TRP A 72 0.20 0.87 -7.56
N GLU A 73 1.09 0.94 -8.55
CA GLU A 73 0.82 1.54 -9.85
C GLU A 73 -0.33 0.84 -10.58
N GLU A 74 -0.31 -0.50 -10.65
CA GLU A 74 -1.34 -1.30 -11.33
C GLU A 74 -2.75 -1.09 -10.75
N ILE A 75 -2.87 -0.95 -9.42
CA ILE A 75 -4.19 -0.78 -8.80
C ILE A 75 -4.67 0.66 -8.77
N ASN A 76 -3.81 1.62 -9.11
CA ASN A 76 -4.19 3.02 -9.16
C ASN A 76 -4.94 3.36 -10.45
N PRO A 77 -5.74 4.44 -10.45
CA PRO A 77 -6.42 4.88 -11.65
C PRO A 77 -5.44 5.24 -12.77
N ALA A 78 -5.86 5.03 -14.03
CA ALA A 78 -5.04 5.33 -15.20
C ALA A 78 -4.61 6.80 -15.28
N TRP A 79 -5.41 7.73 -14.75
CA TRP A 79 -5.04 9.15 -14.70
C TRP A 79 -3.84 9.44 -13.78
N ARG A 80 -3.55 8.54 -12.82
CA ARG A 80 -2.35 8.60 -11.98
C ARG A 80 -1.11 8.00 -12.66
N ALA A 81 -1.28 7.19 -13.70
CA ALA A 81 -0.16 6.56 -14.38
C ALA A 81 0.66 7.61 -15.14
N ARG A 82 1.95 7.78 -14.79
CA ARG A 82 2.86 8.63 -15.56
C ARG A 82 3.53 7.79 -16.64
N MET A 83 2.98 7.85 -17.86
CA MET A 83 3.59 7.17 -19.00
C MET A 83 5.05 7.64 -19.20
N GLY A 84 6.00 6.71 -19.17
CA GLY A 84 7.35 6.92 -19.70
C GLY A 84 8.36 7.69 -18.84
N ASN A 85 8.08 8.01 -17.58
CA ASN A 85 9.07 8.66 -16.70
C ASN A 85 9.25 7.89 -15.39
N VAL A 86 10.31 7.08 -15.34
CA VAL A 86 10.74 6.26 -14.19
C VAL A 86 11.01 7.10 -12.93
N ALA A 87 11.22 8.42 -13.08
CA ALA A 87 11.54 9.31 -11.96
C ALA A 87 10.31 9.85 -11.20
N LYS A 88 9.08 9.63 -11.67
CA LYS A 88 7.86 10.05 -10.98
C LYS A 88 6.86 8.90 -10.94
N ARG A 89 6.67 8.30 -9.77
CA ARG A 89 5.92 7.04 -9.61
C ARG A 89 4.45 7.15 -9.98
N LEU A 90 3.72 8.09 -9.36
CA LEU A 90 2.32 8.38 -9.69
C LEU A 90 2.06 9.89 -9.79
N ALA A 91 1.09 10.27 -10.62
CA ALA A 91 0.60 11.63 -10.67
C ALA A 91 -0.27 11.95 -9.45
N LYS A 92 -0.13 13.19 -8.96
CA LYS A 92 -0.95 13.80 -7.91
C LYS A 92 -1.82 14.94 -8.49
N GLU A 93 -1.90 15.00 -9.80
CA GLU A 93 -2.60 16.00 -10.61
C GLU A 93 -3.42 15.25 -11.66
N GLY A 94 -4.65 15.72 -11.92
CA GLY A 94 -5.62 15.02 -12.78
C GLY A 94 -6.95 14.77 -12.07
N GLU A 95 -7.93 14.34 -12.86
CA GLU A 95 -9.28 14.02 -12.40
C GLU A 95 -9.71 12.68 -13.00
N GLY A 96 -10.48 11.91 -12.23
CA GLY A 96 -11.02 10.65 -12.67
C GLY A 96 -11.46 9.79 -11.51
N ASP A 97 -12.05 8.66 -11.85
CA ASP A 97 -12.62 7.73 -10.89
C ASP A 97 -11.53 7.00 -10.08
N TRP A 98 -11.82 6.78 -8.80
CA TRP A 98 -10.99 6.05 -7.85
C TRP A 98 -11.45 4.60 -7.66
N ASP A 99 -12.52 4.15 -8.31
CA ASP A 99 -13.06 2.77 -8.22
C ASP A 99 -11.99 1.68 -8.36
N SER A 100 -10.94 1.93 -9.17
CA SER A 100 -9.84 0.99 -9.36
C SER A 100 -9.00 0.76 -8.11
N VAL A 101 -8.95 1.68 -7.15
CA VAL A 101 -8.24 1.55 -5.86
C VAL A 101 -9.19 1.53 -4.65
N ALA A 102 -10.37 2.14 -4.78
CA ALA A 102 -11.42 2.22 -3.77
C ALA A 102 -12.12 0.86 -3.55
N SER A 103 -11.42 -0.10 -2.93
CA SER A 103 -12.02 -1.31 -2.40
C SER A 103 -11.84 -1.38 -0.92
N THR A 104 -12.93 -1.79 -0.28
CA THR A 104 -13.10 -1.97 1.16
C THR A 104 -13.00 -3.45 1.52
N GLY A 105 -12.90 -3.71 2.81
CA GLY A 105 -12.87 -5.03 3.41
C GLY A 105 -11.54 -5.78 3.21
N PRO A 106 -11.53 -7.10 3.43
CA PRO A 106 -10.28 -7.89 3.54
C PRO A 106 -9.39 -7.86 2.29
N ASN A 107 -9.96 -7.49 1.15
CA ASN A 107 -9.31 -7.45 -0.15
C ASN A 107 -8.89 -6.03 -0.58
N GLY A 108 -9.15 -5.04 0.27
CA GLY A 108 -8.90 -3.62 0.04
C GLY A 108 -7.51 -3.16 0.48
N LEU A 109 -7.45 -1.88 0.88
CA LEU A 109 -6.23 -1.14 1.19
C LEU A 109 -5.45 -1.65 2.41
N LEU A 110 -6.08 -2.45 3.29
CA LEU A 110 -5.37 -3.13 4.37
C LEU A 110 -4.18 -3.97 3.86
N ASN A 111 -4.32 -4.59 2.69
CA ASN A 111 -3.25 -5.40 2.10
C ASN A 111 -2.06 -4.53 1.64
N ILE A 112 -2.29 -3.26 1.32
CA ILE A 112 -1.24 -2.30 0.94
C ILE A 112 -0.49 -1.85 2.20
N LEU A 113 -1.23 -1.49 3.24
CA LEU A 113 -0.67 -1.07 4.53
C LEU A 113 0.16 -2.18 5.18
N ILE A 114 -0.33 -3.43 5.22
CA ILE A 114 0.45 -4.52 5.81
C ILE A 114 1.73 -4.81 5.01
N CYS A 115 1.69 -4.66 3.69
CA CYS A 115 2.86 -4.85 2.84
C CYS A 115 3.90 -3.75 3.08
N LEU A 116 3.47 -2.49 3.26
CA LEU A 116 4.33 -1.39 3.72
C LEU A 116 4.91 -1.66 5.10
N ARG A 117 4.12 -2.25 6.01
CA ARG A 117 4.61 -2.59 7.34
C ARG A 117 5.74 -3.63 7.29
N TRP A 118 5.59 -4.67 6.48
CA TRP A 118 6.65 -5.66 6.30
C TRP A 118 7.88 -5.05 5.64
N TRP A 119 7.71 -4.16 4.66
CA TRP A 119 8.83 -3.44 4.08
C TRP A 119 9.59 -2.63 5.14
N TYR A 120 8.90 -1.85 5.97
CA TYR A 120 9.51 -1.12 7.07
C TYR A 120 10.32 -2.05 8.00
N ASP A 121 9.70 -3.14 8.45
CA ASP A 121 10.35 -4.08 9.37
C ASP A 121 11.63 -4.68 8.75
N ALA A 122 11.68 -4.85 7.43
CA ALA A 122 12.82 -5.41 6.71
C ALA A 122 13.96 -4.43 6.43
N LEU A 123 13.72 -3.12 6.53
CA LEU A 123 14.74 -2.09 6.29
C LEU A 123 15.81 -2.05 7.36
N CYS A 124 15.51 -2.48 8.60
CA CYS A 124 16.47 -2.55 9.71
C CYS A 124 17.30 -1.26 9.93
N GLY A 125 16.76 -0.09 9.56
CA GLY A 125 17.44 1.21 9.69
C GLY A 125 18.21 1.70 8.45
N ASP A 126 18.09 1.03 7.29
CA ASP A 126 18.65 1.51 6.01
C ASP A 126 18.03 2.85 5.59
N GLU A 127 18.80 3.95 5.65
CA GLU A 127 18.31 5.31 5.38
C GLU A 127 17.76 5.49 3.96
N GLY A 128 18.40 4.88 2.96
CA GLY A 128 17.99 4.98 1.56
C GLY A 128 16.62 4.35 1.31
N GLY A 129 16.45 3.10 1.74
CA GLY A 129 15.16 2.42 1.66
C GLY A 129 14.12 3.02 2.61
N MET A 130 14.52 3.63 3.74
CA MET A 130 13.60 4.37 4.62
C MET A 130 13.00 5.60 3.94
N ALA A 131 13.79 6.34 3.15
CA ALA A 131 13.29 7.46 2.35
C ALA A 131 12.29 6.98 1.28
N GLU A 132 12.60 5.89 0.60
CA GLU A 132 11.73 5.29 -0.42
C GLU A 132 10.41 4.77 0.18
N TRP A 133 10.48 4.08 1.32
CA TRP A 133 9.32 3.61 2.06
C TRP A 133 8.44 4.78 2.51
N LYS A 134 9.05 5.89 2.94
CA LYS A 134 8.31 7.08 3.34
C LYS A 134 7.56 7.68 2.16
N GLU A 135 8.20 7.79 0.99
CA GLU A 135 7.55 8.25 -0.25
C GLU A 135 6.33 7.38 -0.59
N ALA A 136 6.46 6.06 -0.45
CA ALA A 136 5.38 5.11 -0.66
C ALA A 136 4.20 5.34 0.29
N LEU A 137 4.49 5.55 1.58
CA LEU A 137 3.48 5.82 2.59
C LEU A 137 2.79 7.17 2.39
N GLU A 138 3.53 8.22 2.02
CA GLU A 138 2.98 9.54 1.67
C GLU A 138 2.05 9.46 0.46
N ASP A 139 2.33 8.59 -0.52
CA ASP A 139 1.46 8.42 -1.67
C ASP A 139 0.16 7.67 -1.33
N VAL A 140 0.24 6.64 -0.48
CA VAL A 140 -0.95 5.93 0.03
C VAL A 140 -1.83 6.85 0.89
N GLU A 141 -1.21 7.63 1.76
CA GLU A 141 -1.88 8.62 2.60
C GLU A 141 -2.61 9.66 1.74
N TRP A 142 -1.93 10.23 0.75
CA TRP A 142 -2.51 11.18 -0.20
C TRP A 142 -3.72 10.60 -0.96
N ALA A 143 -3.65 9.32 -1.35
CA ALA A 143 -4.75 8.63 -2.03
C ALA A 143 -5.94 8.40 -1.09
N LEU A 144 -5.69 7.97 0.15
CA LEU A 144 -6.72 7.77 1.17
C LEU A 144 -7.51 9.05 1.45
N GLU A 145 -6.86 10.22 1.47
CA GLU A 145 -7.55 11.51 1.64
C GLU A 145 -8.59 11.82 0.53
N ARG A 146 -8.53 11.13 -0.62
CA ARG A 146 -9.26 11.46 -1.86
C ARG A 146 -10.19 10.35 -2.37
N ILE A 147 -10.11 9.16 -1.80
CA ILE A 147 -10.82 7.95 -2.26
C ILE A 147 -12.31 7.91 -1.82
N TRP A 148 -12.81 8.91 -1.09
CA TRP A 148 -14.16 8.93 -0.51
C TRP A 148 -14.97 10.17 -0.82
#